data_AF-A0A9X0D4H4-F1
#
_entry.id   AF-A0A9X0D4H4-F1
#
_cell.length_a   1.000
_cell.length_b   1.000
_cell.length_c   1.000
_cell.angle_alpha   90.00
_cell.angle_beta   90.00
_cell.angle_gamma   90.00
#
_symmetry.space_group_name_H-M   'P 1'
#
loop_
_entity.id
_entity.type
_entity.pdbx_description
1 polymer ?
#
loop_
_entity_poly.entity_id
_entity_poly.type
_entity_poly.pdbx_seq_one_letter_code
_entity_poly.pdbx_strand_id
1 'polypeptide(L)' 'MNNGSGRDAIIAVQEERTRIGGVEVARKTLIAATDEGLVAVQVNTVEPVG' A
#
# COMPACT_ATOMS: atom_id res chain seq x y z
N MET A 1 28.05 -21.10 6.56
CA MET A 1 28.15 -19.72 7.09
C MET A 1 27.55 -18.81 6.03
N ASN A 2 26.44 -18.13 6.32
CA ASN A 2 25.84 -17.14 5.44
C ASN A 2 25.83 -15.79 6.18
N ASN A 3 26.37 -14.76 5.55
CA ASN A 3 26.63 -13.44 6.13
C ASN A 3 25.39 -12.55 6.04
N GLY A 4 25.03 -11.91 7.17
CA GLY A 4 24.63 -10.49 7.20
C GLY A 4 23.21 -10.05 6.77
N SER A 5 22.31 -10.01 7.76
CA SER A 5 21.39 -8.88 8.07
C SER A 5 20.53 -8.24 6.95
N GLY A 6 19.35 -8.81 6.70
CA GLY A 6 18.18 -8.06 6.21
C GLY A 6 17.00 -8.40 7.11
N ARG A 7 16.50 -7.45 7.91
CA ARG A 7 15.26 -7.67 8.67
C ARG A 7 14.12 -7.70 7.65
N ASP A 8 13.46 -8.85 7.51
CA ASP A 8 12.27 -8.97 6.67
C ASP A 8 11.17 -8.04 7.22
N ALA A 9 10.87 -6.95 6.51
CA ALA A 9 9.73 -6.11 6.83
C ALA A 9 8.44 -6.83 6.40
N ILE A 10 7.49 -7.02 7.32
CA ILE A 10 6.18 -7.58 6.98
C ILE A 10 5.34 -6.45 6.40
N ILE A 11 4.89 -6.60 5.15
CA ILE A 11 4.07 -5.62 4.43
C ILE A 11 2.75 -6.27 4.04
N ALA A 12 1.64 -5.66 4.44
CA ALA A 12 0.30 -5.98 3.97
C ALA A 12 -0.23 -4.83 3.11
N VAL A 13 -0.75 -5.15 1.92
CA VAL A 13 -1.32 -4.18 0.98
C VAL A 13 -2.72 -4.61 0.58
N GLN A 14 -3.66 -3.67 0.61
CA GLN A 14 -5.00 -3.83 0.06
C GLN A 14 -5.25 -2.70 -0.93
N GLU A 15 -5.76 -3.04 -2.12
CA GLU A 15 -6.19 -2.07 -3.11
C GLU A 15 -7.64 -2.36 -3.51
N GLU A 16 -8.48 -1.34 -3.42
CA GLU A 16 -9.86 -1.34 -3.87
C GLU A 16 -10.00 -0.30 -4.97
N ARG A 17 -10.50 -0.69 -6.14
CA ARG A 17 -10.69 0.19 -7.29
C ARG A 17 -12.10 0.05 -7.82
N THR A 18 -12.71 1.19 -8.17
CA THR A 18 -14.02 1.23 -8.80
C THR A 18 -14.05 2.32 -9.87
N ARG A 19 -15.01 2.19 -10.80
CA ARG A 19 -15.26 3.17 -11.85
C ARG A 19 -16.64 3.77 -11.66
N ILE A 20 -16.72 5.09 -11.67
CA ILE A 20 -17.95 5.87 -11.57
C ILE A 20 -18.02 6.76 -12.81
N GLY A 21 -18.77 6.34 -13.83
CA GLY A 21 -18.80 7.02 -15.13
C GLY A 21 -17.41 7.05 -15.78
N GLY A 22 -16.95 8.24 -16.16
CA GLY A 22 -15.63 8.49 -16.74
C GLY A 22 -14.52 8.77 -15.71
N VAL A 23 -14.69 8.34 -14.45
CA VAL A 23 -13.73 8.57 -13.37
C VAL A 23 -13.39 7.25 -12.70
N GLU A 24 -12.10 7.03 -12.46
CA GLU A 24 -11.58 5.94 -11.65
C GLU A 24 -11.34 6.43 -10.22
N VAL A 25 -11.81 5.67 -9.24
CA VAL A 25 -11.59 5.93 -7.82
C VAL A 25 -10.86 4.73 -7.24
N ALA A 26 -9.73 4.95 -6.58
CA ALA A 26 -8.99 3.90 -5.91
C ALA A 26 -8.68 4.25 -4.45
N ARG A 27 -8.67 3.22 -3.61
CA ARG A 27 -8.20 3.25 -2.23
C ARG A 27 -7.10 2.21 -2.09
N LYS A 28 -5.93 2.64 -1.66
CA LYS A 28 -4.79 1.77 -1.36
C LYS A 28 -4.40 1.92 0.10
N THR A 29 -4.36 0.80 0.81
CA THR A 29 -3.93 0.71 2.20
C THR A 29 -2.65 -0.09 2.27
N LEU A 30 -1.64 0.44 2.96
CA LEU A 30 -0.37 -0.23 3.26
C LEU A 30 -0.19 -0.26 4.76
N ILE A 31 0.13 -1.45 5.29
CA ILE A 31 0.55 -1.64 6.67
C ILE A 31 1.94 -2.27 6.63
N ALA A 32 2.93 -1.59 7.22
CA ALA A 32 4.30 -2.08 7.30
C ALA A 32 4.71 -2.24 8.77
N ALA A 33 5.26 -3.41 9.12
CA ALA A 33 5.98 -3.62 10.36
C ALA A 33 7.45 -3.23 10.16
N THR A 34 7.86 -2.16 10.83
CA THR A 34 9.22 -1.63 10.84
C THR A 34 9.88 -1.89 12.20
N ASP A 35 11.17 -1.61 12.32
CA ASP A 35 11.88 -1.67 13.60
C ASP A 35 11.50 -0.52 14.56
N GLU A 36 10.89 0.54 14.05
CA GLU A 36 10.33 1.65 14.85
C GLU A 36 8.88 1.40 15.27
N GLY A 37 8.21 0.39 14.69
CA GLY A 37 6.81 0.06 14.97
C GLY A 37 5.97 -0.16 13.70
N LEU A 38 4.65 -0.04 13.85
CA LEU A 38 3.70 -0.19 12.73
C LEU A 38 3.47 1.15 12.03
N VAL A 39 3.63 1.16 10.70
CA VAL A 39 3.27 2.29 9.84
C VAL A 39 2.05 1.90 9.01
N ALA A 40 0.98 2.69 9.09
CA ALA A 40 -0.22 2.52 8.28
C ALA A 40 -0.44 3.75 7.40
N VAL A 41 -0.55 3.54 6.09
CA VAL A 41 -0.79 4.60 5.09
C VAL A 41 -2.01 4.23 4.27
N GLN A 42 -2.93 5.18 4.10
CA GLN A 42 -4.01 5.08 3.14
C GLN A 42 -3.90 6.20 2.11
N VAL A 43 -3.89 5.83 0.83
CA VAL A 43 -3.92 6.75 -0.30
C VAL A 43 -5.25 6.57 -1.03
N ASN A 44 -5.94 7.68 -1.29
CA ASN A 44 -7.15 7.69 -2.10
C ASN A 44 -6.86 8.51 -3.37
N THR A 45 -7.16 7.96 -4.54
CA THR A 45 -7.00 8.65 -5.82
C THR A 45 -8.34 8.75 -6.56
N VAL A 46 -8.49 9.83 -7.32
CA VAL A 46 -9.64 10.11 -8.18
C VAL A 46 -9.09 10.68 -9.48
N GLU A 47 -9.24 9.94 -10.57
CA GLU A 47 -8.60 10.27 -11.85
C GLU A 47 -9.60 10.10 -13.00
N PRO A 48 -9.60 10.99 -14.02
CA PRO A 48 -10.36 10.75 -15.24
C PRO A 48 -9.91 9.46 -15.92
N VAL A 49 -10.88 8.68 -16.41
CA VAL A 49 -10.60 7.53 -17.29
C VAL A 49 -10.24 8.08 -18.66
N GLY A 50 -8.98 7.86 -19.06
CA GLY A 50 -8.49 8.12 -20.42
C GLY A 50 -9.00 7.11 -21.44
#